data_AF-A0A815BES4-F1
#
_entry.id   AF-A0A815BES4-F1
#
_cell.length_a   1.000
_cell.length_b   1.000
_cell.length_c   1.000
_cell.angle_alpha   90.00
_cell.angle_beta   90.00
_cell.angle_gamma   90.00
#
_symmetry.space_group_name_H-M   'P 1'
#
loop_
_entity.id
_entity.type
_entity.pdbx_description
1 polymer ?
#
loop_
_entity_poly.entity_id
_entity_poly.type
_entity_poly.pdbx_seq_one_letter_code
_entity_poly.pdbx_strand_id
1 'polypeptide(L)'
;MSTKHELQLMMKTYGYDLNTFTSKETLMNLLHLHSKALDKGIDVPKMNDHELRRSLNEHNIVAGPVIGHTRAIYQRKLLEAITNENSEGADDETEDADDDFHTPPIPEDGIVTRSGKTLFPSVQ
;
A
#
# COMPACT_ATOMS: atom_id res chain seq x y z
N MET A 1 18.46 -30.24 -13.87
CA MET A 1 17.81 -30.58 -12.58
C MET A 1 16.64 -29.62 -12.38
N SER A 2 15.46 -30.14 -12.00
CA SER A 2 14.21 -29.37 -11.99
C SER A 2 14.11 -28.48 -10.75
N THR A 3 14.59 -27.23 -10.89
CA THR A 3 14.57 -26.19 -9.84
C THR A 3 13.17 -25.98 -9.26
N LYS A 4 12.12 -26.17 -10.07
CA LYS A 4 10.73 -26.06 -9.63
C LYS A 4 10.36 -27.07 -8.53
N HIS A 5 10.83 -28.31 -8.63
CA HIS A 5 10.49 -29.34 -7.63
C HIS A 5 11.21 -29.11 -6.30
N GLU A 6 12.47 -28.67 -6.36
CA GLU A 6 13.28 -28.34 -5.19
C GLU A 6 12.70 -27.12 -4.45
N LEU A 7 12.34 -26.06 -5.18
CA LEU A 7 11.62 -24.90 -4.64
C LEU A 7 10.29 -25.34 -4.00
N GLN A 8 9.56 -26.26 -4.64
CA GLN A 8 8.29 -26.74 -4.13
C GLN A 8 8.42 -27.51 -2.81
N LEU A 9 9.46 -28.33 -2.69
CA LEU A 9 9.75 -29.07 -1.45
C LEU A 9 10.13 -28.11 -0.32
N MET A 10 11.01 -27.14 -0.61
CA MET A 10 11.42 -26.09 0.33
C MET A 10 10.24 -25.20 0.73
N MET A 11 9.23 -24.97 -0.09
CA MET A 11 8.08 -24.17 0.35
C MET A 11 7.11 -24.96 1.21
N LYS A 12 6.88 -26.23 0.86
CA LYS A 12 6.00 -27.13 1.62
C LYS A 12 6.53 -27.38 3.03
N THR A 13 7.86 -27.40 3.22
CA THR A 13 8.47 -27.57 4.54
C THR A 13 8.31 -26.34 5.44
N TYR A 14 8.17 -25.13 4.88
CA TYR A 14 8.09 -23.88 5.65
C TYR A 14 6.68 -23.27 5.64
N GLY A 15 5.71 -23.90 4.98
CA GLY A 15 4.30 -23.49 5.00
C GLY A 15 3.94 -22.31 4.09
N TYR A 16 4.78 -22.00 3.10
CA TYR A 16 4.51 -20.92 2.14
C TYR A 16 3.83 -21.42 0.86
N ASP A 17 2.98 -20.57 0.27
CA ASP A 17 2.18 -20.92 -0.91
C ASP A 17 2.90 -20.57 -2.23
N LEU A 18 3.09 -21.55 -3.11
CA LEU A 18 3.95 -21.44 -4.31
C LEU A 18 3.52 -20.37 -5.31
N ASN A 19 2.23 -20.05 -5.34
CA ASN A 19 1.67 -19.12 -6.32
C ASN A 19 2.10 -17.66 -6.10
N THR A 20 2.82 -17.39 -5.00
CA THR A 20 3.23 -16.04 -4.62
C THR A 20 4.66 -15.68 -5.01
N PHE A 21 5.45 -16.61 -5.56
CA PHE A 21 6.87 -16.38 -5.86
C PHE A 21 7.20 -16.58 -7.34
N THR A 22 7.89 -15.58 -7.89
CA THR A 22 8.29 -15.53 -9.30
C THR A 22 9.72 -16.05 -9.53
N SER A 23 10.55 -16.16 -8.49
CA SER A 23 11.96 -16.56 -8.64
C SER A 23 12.55 -17.28 -7.42
N LYS A 24 13.62 -18.06 -7.67
CA LYS A 24 14.43 -18.74 -6.63
C LYS A 24 15.09 -17.74 -5.67
N GLU A 25 15.53 -16.60 -6.19
CA GLU A 25 16.17 -15.56 -5.40
C GLU A 25 15.20 -14.95 -4.39
N THR A 26 13.97 -14.65 -4.82
CA THR A 26 12.91 -14.16 -3.94
C THR A 26 12.61 -15.17 -2.83
N LEU A 27 12.63 -16.48 -3.15
CA LEU A 27 12.45 -17.53 -2.13
C LEU A 27 13.60 -17.57 -1.13
N MET A 28 14.85 -17.52 -1.60
CA MET A 28 16.02 -17.53 -0.71
C MET A 28 16.06 -16.31 0.20
N ASN A 29 15.69 -15.13 -0.32
CA ASN A 29 15.57 -13.92 0.49
C ASN A 29 14.48 -14.08 1.55
N LEU A 30 13.31 -14.64 1.20
CA LEU A 30 12.25 -14.89 2.18
C LEU A 30 12.67 -15.89 3.27
N LEU A 31 13.34 -16.99 2.90
CA LEU A 31 13.86 -17.96 3.88
C LEU A 31 14.86 -17.30 4.83
N HIS A 32 15.76 -16.48 4.30
CA HIS A 32 16.72 -15.74 5.11
C HIS A 32 16.04 -14.77 6.09
N LEU A 33 15.00 -14.07 5.63
CA LEU A 33 14.18 -13.20 6.46
C LEU A 33 13.44 -13.99 7.55
N HIS A 34 12.89 -15.15 7.21
CA HIS A 34 12.18 -16.02 8.15
C HIS A 34 13.12 -16.59 9.21
N SER A 35 14.32 -17.05 8.84
CA SER A 35 15.32 -17.50 9.82
C SER A 35 15.68 -16.38 10.80
N LYS A 36 15.90 -15.15 10.32
CA LYS A 36 16.15 -13.99 11.18
C LYS A 36 14.99 -13.65 12.12
N ALA A 37 13.75 -13.75 11.64
CA ALA A 37 12.58 -13.54 12.48
C ALA A 37 12.44 -14.65 13.53
N LEU A 38 12.78 -15.89 13.18
CA LEU A 38 12.78 -17.04 14.09
C LEU A 38 13.84 -16.91 15.18
N ASP A 39 15.01 -16.35 14.86
CA ASP A 39 16.05 -16.01 15.85
C ASP A 39 15.54 -14.98 16.88
N LYS A 40 14.61 -14.10 16.47
CA LYS A 40 13.88 -13.17 17.36
C LYS A 40 12.68 -13.81 18.06
N GLY A 41 12.40 -15.09 17.81
CA GLY A 41 11.28 -15.84 18.40
C GLY A 41 9.93 -15.60 17.72
N ILE A 42 9.90 -15.03 16.51
CA ILE A 42 8.67 -14.68 15.79
C ILE A 42 8.47 -15.64 14.60
N ASP A 43 7.45 -16.50 14.68
CA ASP A 43 7.12 -17.46 13.62
C ASP A 43 5.94 -16.99 12.74
N VAL A 44 6.24 -16.07 11.82
CA VAL A 44 5.27 -15.41 10.92
C VAL A 44 4.38 -16.35 10.09
N PRO A 45 4.86 -17.46 9.48
CA PRO A 45 3.99 -18.33 8.68
C PRO A 45 2.96 -19.11 9.53
N LYS A 46 3.23 -19.31 10.83
CA LYS A 46 2.30 -20.00 11.74
C LYS A 46 1.31 -19.07 12.44
N MET A 47 1.53 -17.76 12.41
CA MET A 47 0.63 -16.78 13.00
C MET A 47 -0.74 -16.80 12.31
N ASN A 48 -1.80 -16.71 13.11
CA ASN A 48 -3.16 -16.56 12.60
C ASN A 48 -3.39 -15.14 12.03
N ASP A 49 -4.46 -14.94 11.26
CA ASP A 49 -4.75 -13.64 10.61
C ASP A 49 -4.85 -12.49 11.62
N HIS A 50 -5.43 -12.76 12.80
CA HIS A 50 -5.51 -11.79 13.90
C HIS A 50 -4.14 -11.46 14.49
N GLU A 51 -3.28 -12.45 14.68
CA GLU A 51 -1.93 -12.27 15.23
C GLU A 51 -1.04 -11.54 14.25
N LEU A 52 -1.10 -11.94 12.98
CA LEU A 52 -0.40 -11.29 11.88
C LEU A 52 -0.77 -9.81 11.80
N ARG A 53 -2.08 -9.48 11.86
CA ARG A 53 -2.54 -8.09 11.84
C ARG A 53 -2.07 -7.31 13.07
N ARG A 54 -2.07 -7.93 14.24
CA ARG A 54 -1.56 -7.30 15.47
C ARG A 54 -0.08 -6.98 15.36
N SER A 55 0.74 -7.95 14.94
CA SER A 55 2.18 -7.74 14.77
C SER A 55 2.47 -6.68 13.72
N LEU A 56 1.78 -6.68 12.57
CA LEU A 56 1.92 -5.61 11.58
C LEU A 56 1.67 -4.22 12.18
N ASN A 57 0.63 -4.08 13.00
CA ASN A 57 0.33 -2.83 13.67
C ASN A 57 1.38 -2.45 14.73
N GLU A 58 1.94 -3.44 15.45
CA GLU A 58 3.06 -3.23 16.38
C GLU A 58 4.32 -2.70 15.66
N HIS A 59 4.50 -3.08 14.39
CA HIS A 59 5.56 -2.56 13.51
C HIS A 59 5.15 -1.35 12.66
N ASN A 60 4.04 -0.65 13.00
CA ASN A 60 3.50 0.51 12.27
C ASN A 60 3.14 0.26 10.79
N ILE A 61 2.88 -0.98 10.41
CA ILE A 61 2.43 -1.33 9.06
C ILE A 61 0.91 -1.28 9.01
N VAL A 62 0.37 -0.32 8.24
CA VAL A 62 -1.07 -0.25 7.96
C VAL A 62 -1.49 -1.47 7.14
N ALA A 63 -2.25 -2.36 7.77
CA ALA A 63 -2.80 -3.56 7.15
C ALA A 63 -4.32 -3.42 6.96
N GLY A 64 -4.74 -3.55 5.71
CA GLY A 64 -6.15 -3.73 5.34
C GLY A 64 -6.67 -5.12 5.71
N PRO A 65 -7.72 -5.63 5.03
CA PRO A 65 -8.26 -6.96 5.32
C PRO A 65 -7.21 -8.04 5.07
N VAL A 66 -6.91 -8.85 6.08
CA VAL A 66 -6.03 -10.03 5.96
C VAL A 66 -6.87 -11.20 5.44
N ILE A 67 -6.90 -11.35 4.14
CA ILE A 67 -7.57 -12.42 3.40
C ILE A 67 -6.54 -13.25 2.65
N GLY A 68 -6.84 -14.53 2.36
CA GLY A 68 -5.83 -15.54 1.94
C GLY A 68 -4.81 -15.09 0.88
N HIS A 69 -5.22 -14.29 -0.11
CA HIS A 69 -4.31 -13.77 -1.14
C HIS A 69 -3.44 -12.59 -0.65
N THR A 70 -3.96 -11.74 0.24
CA THR A 70 -3.21 -10.64 0.88
C THR A 70 -2.35 -11.11 2.05
N ARG A 71 -2.69 -12.25 2.68
CA ARG A 71 -1.96 -12.77 3.85
C ARG A 71 -0.47 -12.98 3.55
N ALA A 72 -0.14 -13.55 2.40
CA ALA A 72 1.25 -13.76 1.99
C ALA A 72 2.01 -12.43 1.76
N ILE A 73 1.32 -11.37 1.34
CA ILE A 73 1.91 -10.04 1.18
C ILE A 73 2.24 -9.48 2.56
N TYR A 74 1.30 -9.56 3.50
CA TYR A 74 1.49 -9.10 4.87
C TYR A 74 2.53 -9.90 5.65
N GLN A 75 2.58 -11.22 5.50
CA GLN A 75 3.63 -12.06 6.10
C GLN A 75 5.02 -11.62 5.64
N ARG A 76 5.18 -11.34 4.34
CA ARG A 76 6.44 -10.81 3.81
C ARG A 76 6.75 -9.42 4.35
N LYS A 77 5.79 -8.50 4.36
CA LYS A 77 5.98 -7.15 4.92
C LYS A 77 6.40 -7.20 6.40
N LEU A 78 5.80 -8.09 7.18
CA LEU A 78 6.15 -8.29 8.58
C LEU A 78 7.57 -8.83 8.72
N LEU A 79 7.93 -9.85 7.95
CA LEU A 79 9.28 -10.40 7.92
C LEU A 79 10.32 -9.33 7.56
N GLU A 80 10.05 -8.56 6.51
CA GLU A 80 10.91 -7.45 6.10
C GLU A 80 11.05 -6.44 7.23
N ALA A 81 9.95 -5.96 7.82
CA ALA A 81 10.01 -5.02 8.93
C ALA A 81 10.81 -5.56 10.11
N ILE A 82 10.52 -6.77 10.61
CA ILE A 82 11.25 -7.41 11.71
C ILE A 82 12.75 -7.49 11.42
N THR A 83 13.15 -7.79 10.19
CA THR A 83 14.58 -7.83 9.86
C THR A 83 15.20 -6.45 9.64
N ASN A 84 14.39 -5.47 9.26
CA ASN A 84 14.80 -4.14 8.86
C ASN A 84 14.62 -3.09 9.96
N GLU A 85 14.18 -3.46 11.17
CA GLU A 85 14.14 -2.59 12.38
C GLU A 85 15.50 -2.02 12.80
N ASN A 86 16.54 -2.21 11.99
CA ASN A 86 17.81 -1.48 12.05
C ASN A 86 17.87 -0.28 11.08
N SER A 87 16.78 0.05 10.38
CA SER A 87 16.67 1.19 9.48
C SER A 87 15.32 1.88 9.69
N GLU A 88 15.37 3.01 10.38
CA GLU A 88 14.25 3.87 10.77
C GLU A 88 13.46 4.44 9.58
N GLY A 89 12.15 4.66 9.80
CA GLY A 89 11.29 5.68 9.16
C GLY A 89 10.84 5.42 7.72
N ALA A 90 9.56 5.32 7.37
CA ALA A 90 8.44 6.27 7.51
C ALA A 90 8.47 7.40 6.46
N ASP A 91 7.75 7.18 5.36
CA ASP A 91 7.27 8.21 4.43
C ASP A 91 6.04 7.68 3.67
N ASP A 92 4.94 7.52 4.40
CA ASP A 92 3.60 7.59 3.81
C ASP A 92 3.21 9.08 3.75
N GLU A 93 3.69 9.79 2.72
CA GLU A 93 3.18 11.11 2.38
C GLU A 93 1.86 10.94 1.63
N THR A 94 0.79 10.74 2.40
CA THR A 94 -0.57 11.07 1.95
C THR A 94 -0.81 12.54 2.22
N GLU A 95 -0.33 13.40 1.32
CA GLU A 95 -0.84 14.78 1.22
C GLU A 95 -2.22 14.72 0.54
N ASP A 96 -3.24 14.51 1.36
CA ASP A 96 -4.62 14.86 1.05
C ASP A 96 -4.76 16.39 1.00
N ALA A 97 -5.42 16.84 -0.07
CA ALA A 97 -6.13 18.11 -0.23
C ALA A 97 -5.30 19.39 -0.31
N ASP A 98 -5.26 19.98 -1.51
CA ASP A 98 -5.70 21.36 -1.77
C ASP A 98 -5.81 21.56 -3.30
N ASP A 99 -6.84 20.98 -3.93
CA ASP A 99 -7.21 21.36 -5.30
C ASP A 99 -7.98 22.69 -5.23
N ASP A 100 -7.16 23.74 -5.27
CA ASP A 100 -7.46 25.17 -5.27
C ASP A 100 -8.39 25.53 -6.44
N PHE A 101 -9.70 25.37 -6.23
CA PHE A 101 -10.72 25.92 -7.13
C PHE A 101 -10.73 27.46 -6.99
N HIS A 102 -9.77 28.09 -7.67
CA HIS A 102 -9.71 29.52 -7.90
C HIS A 102 -11.03 29.98 -8.52
N THR A 103 -11.94 30.48 -7.68
CA THR A 103 -13.09 31.26 -8.14
C THR A 103 -12.60 32.70 -8.22
N PRO A 104 -12.36 33.26 -9.42
CA PRO A 104 -11.88 34.63 -9.53
C PRO A 104 -12.96 35.59 -8.97
N PRO A 105 -12.58 36.59 -8.15
CA PRO A 105 -13.50 37.64 -7.75
C PRO A 105 -13.89 38.44 -9.00
N ILE A 106 -15.18 38.43 -9.35
CA ILE A 106 -15.70 39.34 -10.38
C ILE A 106 -15.77 40.74 -9.75
N PRO A 107 -15.12 41.75 -10.35
CA PRO A 107 -14.88 43.05 -9.72
C PRO A 107 -16.18 43.84 -9.48
N GLU A 108 -16.40 44.19 -8.22
CA GLU A 108 -17.37 45.21 -7.79
C GLU A 108 -16.76 46.60 -8.05
N ASP A 109 -16.94 47.15 -9.25
CA ASP A 109 -17.09 48.60 -9.46
C ASP A 109 -17.16 48.94 -10.95
N GLY A 110 -18.39 49.11 -11.43
CA GLY A 110 -18.72 49.63 -12.75
C GLY A 110 -19.92 50.55 -12.66
N ILE A 111 -19.76 51.70 -12.01
CA ILE A 111 -20.79 52.72 -11.91
C ILE A 111 -20.95 53.47 -13.25
N VAL A 112 -22.22 53.81 -13.55
CA VAL A 112 -22.71 55.01 -14.28
C VAL A 112 -23.01 54.91 -15.80
N THR A 113 -24.32 54.76 -16.06
CA THR A 113 -25.24 55.49 -16.97
C THR A 113 -24.89 55.74 -18.45
N ARG A 114 -25.88 55.56 -19.34
CA ARG A 114 -26.59 56.66 -20.04
C ARG A 114 -27.66 56.16 -21.02
N SER A 115 -28.69 56.98 -21.15
CA SER A 115 -29.87 56.91 -22.03
C SER A 115 -29.71 56.26 -23.42
N GLY A 116 -30.81 55.67 -23.90
CA GLY A 116 -31.08 55.43 -25.32
C GLY A 116 -31.63 54.02 -25.56
N LYS A 117 -32.95 53.82 -25.57
CA LYS A 117 -33.79 53.90 -26.79
C LYS A 117 -33.21 53.03 -27.92
N THR A 118 -33.80 51.86 -28.14
CA THR A 118 -34.45 51.38 -29.38
C THR A 118 -34.55 49.84 -29.31
N LEU A 119 -35.76 49.28 -29.30
CA LEU A 119 -36.56 48.92 -30.49
C LEU A 119 -36.12 47.53 -31.02
N PHE A 120 -37.04 46.58 -30.90
CA PHE A 120 -37.00 45.26 -31.54
C PHE A 120 -36.46 45.31 -32.99
N PRO A 121 -35.93 44.19 -33.48
CA PRO A 121 -36.41 43.69 -34.75
C PRO A 121 -37.24 42.44 -34.53
N SER A 122 -38.41 42.51 -35.13
CA SER A 122 -39.40 41.47 -35.31
C SER A 122 -38.89 40.39 -36.27
N VAL A 123 -39.61 39.25 -36.29
CA VAL A 123 -39.73 38.28 -37.39
C VAL A 123 -38.62 37.21 -37.36
N GLN A 124 -38.93 35.91 -37.33
CA GLN A 124 -39.97 35.20 -38.11
C GLN A 124 -40.59 34.05 -37.33
#